data_AF-A0A8S3TQY2-F1
#
_entry.id   AF-A0A8S3TQY2-F1
#
_cell.length_a   1.000
_cell.length_b   1.000
_cell.length_c   1.000
_cell.angle_alpha   90.00
_cell.angle_beta   90.00
_cell.angle_gamma   90.00
#
_symmetry.space_group_name_H-M   'P 1'
#
loop_
_entity.id
_entity.type
_entity.pdbx_description
1 polymer ?
#
loop_
_entity_poly.entity_id
_entity_poly.type
_entity_poly.pdbx_seq_one_letter_code
_entity_poly.pdbx_strand_id
1 'polypeptide(L)'
;MFMIYCYLGMTLQHTGNLNLCSSLLVEKGRKALFKIKKTIGLNNQCKLLEKLFDSLVVPIALYGSEVWGIGKQHRDSDPFEHLQYKFIKEILGIHCKASNAACLAELNRLPLYTRIEFSAIKYWLHILESNNSLALKIYKATEKNNSWIINMKNLISRLGFHFIDLNPIDIKNLKPIQERRFSLTRISLGN
;
A
#
# COMPACT_ATOMS: atom_id res chain seq x y z
N MET A 1 7.41 4.88 30.69
CA MET A 1 6.90 5.72 29.59
C MET A 1 7.56 5.24 28.30
N PHE A 2 6.85 4.56 27.41
CA PHE A 2 7.45 4.07 26.16
C PHE A 2 7.86 5.26 25.28
N MET A 3 9.14 5.35 24.93
CA MET A 3 9.63 6.42 24.06
C MET A 3 9.13 6.17 22.63
N ILE A 4 8.28 7.08 22.15
CA ILE A 4 7.82 7.14 20.76
C ILE A 4 8.52 8.32 20.12
N TYR A 5 9.23 8.09 19.02
CA TYR A 5 9.94 9.14 18.29
C TYR A 5 9.32 9.33 16.90
N CYS A 6 9.09 10.59 16.52
CA CYS A 6 8.55 10.93 15.20
C CYS A 6 9.70 11.33 14.28
N TYR A 7 9.94 10.54 13.23
CA TYR A 7 10.92 10.83 12.18
C TYR A 7 10.22 10.91 10.83
N LEU A 8 10.35 12.06 10.16
CA LEU A 8 9.83 12.28 8.79
C LEU A 8 8.34 11.90 8.62
N GLY A 9 7.54 12.06 9.67
CA GLY A 9 6.10 11.74 9.68
C GLY A 9 5.74 10.30 10.10
N MET A 10 6.72 9.41 10.24
CA MET A 10 6.59 8.06 10.77
C MET A 10 6.88 8.01 12.27
N THR A 11 6.17 7.16 13.00
CA THR A 11 6.39 6.98 14.45
C THR A 11 7.15 5.69 14.72
N LEU A 12 8.31 5.81 15.32
CA LEU A 12 9.18 4.69 15.69
C LEU A 12 8.97 4.36 17.18
N GLN A 13 8.82 3.07 17.45
CA GLN A 13 8.80 2.52 18.80
C GLN A 13 10.12 1.83 19.10
N HIS A 14 10.53 1.82 20.36
CA HIS A 14 11.72 1.08 20.82
C HIS A 14 11.69 -0.42 20.48
N THR A 15 10.50 -1.02 20.39
CA THR A 15 10.33 -2.44 20.01
C THR A 15 10.62 -2.73 18.54
N GLY A 16 10.76 -1.69 17.71
CA GLY A 16 10.86 -1.83 16.25
C GLY A 16 9.55 -2.21 15.56
N ASN A 17 8.43 -2.31 16.30
CA ASN A 17 7.13 -2.64 15.72
C ASN A 17 6.51 -1.40 15.05
N LEU A 18 6.18 -1.52 13.75
CA LEU A 18 5.61 -0.45 12.94
C LEU A 18 4.07 -0.50 12.82
N ASN A 19 3.40 -1.35 13.60
CA ASN A 19 1.94 -1.41 13.67
C ASN A 19 1.34 -0.08 14.14
N LEU A 20 1.89 0.52 15.20
CA LEU A 20 1.45 1.83 15.67
C LEU A 20 1.64 2.91 14.59
N CYS A 21 2.74 2.85 13.84
CA CYS A 21 2.98 3.77 12.74
C CYS A 21 1.87 3.67 11.69
N SER A 22 1.54 2.46 11.26
CA SER A 22 0.46 2.25 10.28
C SER A 22 -0.90 2.74 10.77
N SER A 23 -1.26 2.54 12.04
CA SER A 23 -2.53 3.05 12.57
C SER A 23 -2.57 4.57 12.61
N LEU A 24 -1.48 5.23 13.04
CA LEU A 24 -1.41 6.70 13.09
C LEU A 24 -1.44 7.34 11.70
N LEU A 25 -0.81 6.72 10.70
CA LEU A 25 -0.90 7.17 9.30
C LEU A 25 -2.33 7.05 8.76
N VAL A 26 -3.01 5.94 9.05
CA VAL A 26 -4.42 5.76 8.68
C VAL A 26 -5.32 6.80 9.37
N GLU A 27 -5.06 7.16 10.62
CA GLU A 27 -5.80 8.22 11.29
C GLU A 27 -5.60 9.59 10.63
N LYS A 28 -4.37 9.91 10.20
CA LYS A 28 -4.10 11.12 9.41
C LYS A 28 -4.87 11.10 8.08
N GLY A 29 -4.86 9.96 7.38
CA GLY A 29 -5.65 9.75 6.16
C GLY A 29 -7.15 9.92 6.40
N ARG A 30 -7.68 9.38 7.52
CA ARG A 30 -9.09 9.53 7.91
C ARG A 30 -9.49 10.98 8.15
N LYS A 31 -8.61 11.79 8.76
CA LYS A 31 -8.83 13.23 8.94
C LYS A 31 -8.88 13.96 7.60
N ALA A 32 -7.97 13.63 6.67
CA ALA A 32 -7.97 14.19 5.33
C ALA A 32 -9.27 13.83 4.58
N LEU A 33 -9.70 12.56 4.67
CA LEU A 33 -10.96 12.11 4.09
C LEU A 33 -12.18 12.86 4.65
N PHE A 34 -12.23 13.07 5.96
CA PHE A 34 -13.30 13.85 6.59
C PHE A 34 -13.34 15.30 6.08
N LYS A 35 -12.17 15.92 5.89
CA LYS A 35 -12.06 17.27 5.33
C LYS A 35 -12.62 17.32 3.90
N ILE A 36 -12.24 16.36 3.05
CA ILE A 36 -12.75 16.24 1.66
C ILE A 36 -14.27 16.14 1.66
N LYS A 37 -14.84 15.28 2.51
CA LYS A 37 -16.30 15.11 2.63
C LYS A 37 -16.99 16.40 3.04
N LYS A 38 -16.39 17.16 3.97
CA LYS A 38 -16.95 18.43 4.44
C LYS A 38 -16.87 19.55 3.39
N THR A 39 -15.82 19.58 2.58
CA THR A 39 -15.60 20.68 1.61
C THR A 39 -16.29 20.44 0.28
N ILE A 40 -16.26 19.21 -0.23
CA ILE A 40 -16.74 18.86 -1.57
C ILE A 40 -18.15 18.24 -1.50
N GLY A 41 -18.47 17.55 -0.41
CA GLY A 41 -19.70 16.76 -0.29
C GLY A 41 -19.62 15.44 -1.06
N LEU A 42 -20.48 14.50 -0.69
CA LEU A 42 -20.56 13.16 -1.33
C LEU A 42 -21.49 13.12 -2.54
N ASN A 43 -22.23 14.19 -2.85
CA ASN A 43 -23.20 14.25 -3.96
C ASN A 43 -22.55 14.45 -5.35
N ASN A 44 -21.22 14.31 -5.45
CA ASN A 44 -20.49 14.49 -6.69
C ASN A 44 -20.34 13.16 -7.44
N GLN A 45 -19.91 13.24 -8.70
CA GLN A 45 -19.62 12.06 -9.50
C GLN A 45 -18.63 11.13 -8.78
N CYS A 46 -18.97 9.84 -8.68
CA CYS A 46 -18.15 8.82 -7.99
C CYS A 46 -16.70 8.83 -8.48
N LYS A 47 -16.50 8.90 -9.81
CA LYS A 47 -15.16 8.95 -10.44
C LYS A 47 -14.30 10.12 -9.96
N LEU A 48 -14.90 11.29 -9.69
CA LEU A 48 -14.17 12.46 -9.19
C LEU A 48 -13.75 12.22 -7.73
N LEU A 49 -14.66 11.72 -6.89
CA LEU A 49 -14.38 11.43 -5.49
C LEU A 49 -13.29 10.36 -5.36
N GLU A 50 -13.33 9.32 -6.20
CA GLU A 50 -12.28 8.29 -6.25
C GLU A 50 -10.91 8.87 -6.60
N LYS A 51 -10.83 9.75 -7.60
CA LYS A 51 -9.58 10.43 -7.95
C LYS A 51 -9.05 11.28 -6.80
N LEU A 52 -9.93 11.99 -6.08
CA LEU A 52 -9.55 12.79 -4.91
C LEU A 52 -9.06 11.92 -3.75
N PHE A 53 -9.69 10.77 -3.53
CA PHE A 53 -9.25 9.82 -2.51
C PHE A 53 -7.86 9.28 -2.84
N ASP A 54 -7.63 8.88 -4.08
CA ASP A 54 -6.34 8.34 -4.53
C ASP A 54 -5.22 9.38 -4.51
N SER A 55 -5.51 10.66 -4.79
CA SER A 55 -4.51 11.71 -4.81
C SER A 55 -4.21 12.33 -3.44
N LEU A 56 -5.18 12.36 -2.52
CA LEU A 56 -5.04 13.06 -1.24
C LEU A 56 -4.96 12.11 -0.04
N VAL A 57 -5.75 11.03 0.00
CA VAL A 57 -5.90 10.19 1.19
C VAL A 57 -4.94 9.02 1.17
N VAL A 58 -4.88 8.30 0.05
CA VAL A 58 -4.00 7.14 -0.13
C VAL A 58 -2.53 7.46 0.13
N PRO A 59 -1.92 8.54 -0.40
CA PRO A 59 -0.51 8.83 -0.14
C PRO A 59 -0.22 9.11 1.34
N ILE A 60 -1.17 9.68 2.08
CA ILE A 60 -1.02 9.92 3.53
C ILE A 60 -1.09 8.60 4.29
N ALA A 61 -2.07 7.75 3.96
CA ALA A 61 -2.30 6.49 4.65
C ALA A 61 -1.22 5.43 4.36
N LEU A 62 -0.69 5.41 3.13
CA LEU A 62 0.30 4.43 2.66
C LEU A 62 1.75 4.94 2.69
N TYR A 63 2.00 6.07 3.35
CA TYR A 63 3.34 6.63 3.45
C TYR A 63 4.32 5.64 4.11
N GLY A 64 5.44 5.36 3.46
CA GLY A 64 6.45 4.42 3.97
C GLY A 64 6.00 2.95 4.00
N SER A 65 4.92 2.60 3.29
CA SER A 65 4.35 1.25 3.28
C SER A 65 5.30 0.19 2.72
N GLU A 66 6.26 0.59 1.91
CA GLU A 66 7.38 -0.23 1.46
C GLU A 66 8.30 -0.73 2.60
N VAL A 67 8.27 -0.09 3.78
CA VAL A 67 9.04 -0.52 4.95
C VAL A 67 8.15 -1.28 5.94
N TRP A 68 7.01 -0.70 6.33
CA TRP A 68 6.17 -1.27 7.40
C TRP A 68 5.12 -2.29 6.92
N GLY A 69 4.80 -2.30 5.62
CA GLY A 69 3.72 -3.09 5.06
C GLY A 69 4.05 -4.56 4.84
N ILE A 70 5.33 -4.90 4.77
CA ILE A 70 5.81 -6.25 4.47
C ILE A 70 5.83 -7.11 5.73
N GLY A 71 5.43 -8.37 5.59
CA GLY A 71 5.40 -9.34 6.69
C GLY A 71 4.09 -9.39 7.47
N LYS A 72 3.13 -8.55 7.12
CA LYS A 72 1.74 -8.67 7.58
C LYS A 72 0.97 -9.55 6.62
N GLN A 73 0.21 -10.50 7.16
CA GLN A 73 -0.85 -11.11 6.38
C GLN A 73 -1.96 -10.07 6.25
N HIS A 74 -2.09 -9.50 5.05
CA HIS A 74 -3.10 -8.49 4.79
C HIS A 74 -4.50 -9.09 4.93
N ARG A 75 -5.37 -8.38 5.63
CA ARG A 75 -6.76 -8.79 5.87
C ARG A 75 -7.67 -7.62 5.58
N ASP A 76 -8.93 -7.92 5.26
CA ASP A 76 -9.97 -6.90 5.12
C ASP A 76 -10.21 -6.07 6.39
N SER A 77 -9.79 -6.60 7.55
CA SER A 77 -9.83 -5.91 8.84
C SER A 77 -8.71 -4.90 9.03
N ASP A 78 -7.74 -4.82 8.12
CA ASP A 78 -6.62 -3.89 8.26
C ASP A 78 -7.11 -2.43 8.26
N PRO A 79 -6.52 -1.54 9.09
CA PRO A 79 -7.02 -0.18 9.23
C PRO A 79 -7.04 0.62 7.92
N PHE A 80 -6.04 0.42 7.06
CA PHE A 80 -5.97 1.08 5.76
C PHE A 80 -7.04 0.55 4.80
N GLU A 81 -7.36 -0.74 4.86
CA GLU A 81 -8.38 -1.33 4.00
C GLU A 81 -9.79 -0.92 4.45
N HIS A 82 -10.01 -0.90 5.76
CA HIS A 82 -11.23 -0.37 6.35
C HIS A 82 -11.49 1.09 5.96
N LEU A 83 -10.44 1.91 5.85
CA LEU A 83 -10.55 3.29 5.36
C LEU A 83 -11.09 3.34 3.92
N GLN A 84 -10.60 2.47 3.02
CA GLN A 84 -11.10 2.35 1.66
C GLN A 84 -12.55 1.86 1.63
N TYR A 85 -12.87 0.76 2.34
CA TYR A 85 -14.23 0.22 2.36
C TYR A 85 -15.26 1.22 2.88
N LYS A 86 -14.92 1.93 3.95
CA LYS A 86 -15.80 2.97 4.51
C LYS A 86 -16.05 4.07 3.48
N PHE A 87 -15.01 4.52 2.78
CA PHE A 87 -15.15 5.53 1.74
C PHE A 87 -16.07 5.08 0.60
N ILE A 88 -15.86 3.86 0.09
CA ILE A 88 -16.63 3.31 -1.03
C ILE A 88 -18.10 3.15 -0.66
N LYS A 89 -18.40 2.58 0.52
CA LYS A 89 -19.79 2.41 0.97
C LYS A 89 -20.52 3.74 1.11
N GLU A 90 -19.82 4.76 1.58
CA GLU A 90 -20.39 6.10 1.70
C GLU A 90 -20.65 6.77 0.34
N ILE A 91 -19.78 6.58 -0.66
CA ILE A 91 -20.02 7.10 -2.02
C ILE A 91 -21.20 6.39 -2.69
N LEU A 92 -21.27 5.06 -2.57
CA LEU A 92 -22.33 4.26 -3.16
C LEU A 92 -23.68 4.42 -2.43
N GLY A 93 -23.69 5.05 -1.25
CA GLY A 93 -24.91 5.21 -0.45
C GLY A 93 -25.45 3.90 0.14
N ILE A 94 -24.62 2.87 0.25
CA ILE A 94 -25.00 1.53 0.71
C ILE A 94 -24.76 1.35 2.21
N HIS A 95 -25.46 0.37 2.79
CA HIS A 95 -25.36 0.07 4.21
C HIS A 95 -23.94 -0.39 4.62
N CYS A 96 -23.52 -0.03 5.84
CA CYS A 96 -22.17 -0.31 6.34
C CYS A 96 -21.82 -1.82 6.39
N LYS A 97 -22.83 -2.69 6.44
CA LYS A 97 -22.70 -4.17 6.43
C LYS A 97 -22.70 -4.81 5.03
N ALA A 98 -22.80 -4.01 3.96
CA ALA A 98 -22.73 -4.54 2.59
C ALA A 98 -21.40 -5.28 2.34
N SER A 99 -21.41 -6.26 1.43
CA SER A 99 -20.23 -7.06 1.09
C SER A 99 -19.09 -6.19 0.57
N ASN A 100 -17.94 -6.19 1.25
CA ASN A 100 -16.77 -5.39 0.87
C ASN A 100 -16.27 -5.75 -0.54
N ALA A 101 -16.25 -7.03 -0.90
CA ALA A 101 -15.82 -7.50 -2.22
C ALA A 101 -16.74 -6.99 -3.33
N ALA A 102 -18.07 -7.02 -3.11
CA ALA A 102 -19.02 -6.45 -4.06
C ALA A 102 -18.82 -4.94 -4.22
N CYS A 103 -18.64 -4.20 -3.11
CA CYS A 103 -18.38 -2.76 -3.14
C CYS A 103 -17.14 -2.39 -3.99
N LEU A 104 -16.07 -3.19 -3.89
CA LEU A 104 -14.87 -3.00 -4.70
C LEU A 104 -15.12 -3.33 -6.18
N ALA A 105 -15.85 -4.40 -6.46
CA ALA A 105 -16.17 -4.82 -7.82
C ALA A 105 -17.00 -3.75 -8.57
N GLU A 106 -17.98 -3.14 -7.89
CA GLU A 106 -18.81 -2.07 -8.47
C GLU A 106 -17.99 -0.86 -8.93
N LEU A 107 -16.94 -0.49 -8.19
CA LEU A 107 -16.03 0.60 -8.57
C LEU A 107 -14.81 0.11 -9.38
N ASN A 108 -14.74 -1.17 -9.73
CA ASN A 108 -13.59 -1.80 -10.37
C ASN A 108 -12.26 -1.50 -9.64
N ARG A 109 -12.27 -1.53 -8.30
CA ARG A 109 -11.11 -1.23 -7.45
C ARG A 109 -10.49 -2.50 -6.88
N LEU A 110 -9.18 -2.42 -6.69
CA LEU A 110 -8.41 -3.44 -5.96
C LEU A 110 -8.23 -3.02 -4.50
N PRO A 111 -8.03 -3.98 -3.58
CA PRO A 111 -7.66 -3.67 -2.21
C PRO A 111 -6.36 -2.86 -2.13
N LEU A 112 -6.24 -1.96 -1.15
CA LEU A 112 -5.06 -1.10 -0.97
C LEU A 112 -3.80 -1.89 -0.62
N TYR A 113 -3.92 -3.05 0.02
CA TYR A 113 -2.73 -3.88 0.27
C TYR A 113 -1.99 -4.25 -1.02
N THR A 114 -2.67 -4.36 -2.16
CA THR A 114 -2.00 -4.61 -3.45
C THR A 114 -1.04 -3.47 -3.84
N ARG A 115 -1.38 -2.22 -3.49
CA ARG A 115 -0.51 -1.05 -3.67
C ARG A 115 0.67 -1.08 -2.70
N ILE A 116 0.47 -1.58 -1.48
CA ILE A 116 1.53 -1.75 -0.48
C ILE A 116 2.57 -2.77 -0.96
N GLU A 117 2.13 -3.96 -1.36
CA GLU A 117 2.98 -5.02 -1.91
C GLU A 117 3.76 -4.53 -3.12
N PHE A 118 3.12 -3.74 -3.98
CA PHE A 118 3.75 -3.16 -5.14
C PHE A 118 4.85 -2.16 -4.78
N SER A 119 4.57 -1.21 -3.88
CA SER A 119 5.55 -0.23 -3.40
C SER A 119 6.75 -0.90 -2.74
N ALA A 120 6.50 -1.95 -1.95
CA ALA A 120 7.50 -2.82 -1.36
C ALA A 120 8.43 -3.46 -2.39
N ILE A 121 7.87 -4.08 -3.43
CA ILE A 121 8.66 -4.69 -4.51
C ILE A 121 9.47 -3.61 -5.24
N LYS A 122 8.85 -2.50 -5.61
CA LYS A 122 9.52 -1.38 -6.28
C LYS A 122 10.70 -0.84 -5.47
N TYR A 123 10.53 -0.70 -4.16
CA TYR A 123 11.59 -0.26 -3.26
C TYR A 123 12.74 -1.26 -3.17
N TRP A 124 12.43 -2.56 -3.07
CA TRP A 124 13.46 -3.59 -3.06
C TRP A 124 14.31 -3.57 -4.32
N LEU A 125 13.69 -3.37 -5.49
CA LEU A 125 14.42 -3.23 -6.76
C LEU A 125 15.30 -2.00 -6.80
N HIS A 126 14.79 -0.89 -6.30
CA HIS A 126 15.59 0.33 -6.19
C HIS A 126 16.84 0.10 -5.33
N ILE A 127 16.75 -0.67 -4.23
CA ILE A 127 17.91 -1.03 -3.42
C ILE A 127 18.92 -1.84 -4.25
N LEU A 128 18.46 -2.86 -4.98
CA LEU A 128 19.34 -3.75 -5.77
C LEU A 128 20.02 -3.03 -6.94
N GLU A 129 19.33 -2.10 -7.60
CA GLU A 129 19.88 -1.31 -8.72
C GLU A 129 20.83 -0.19 -8.23
N SER A 130 20.80 0.17 -6.95
CA SER A 130 21.58 1.29 -6.43
C SER A 130 23.07 0.93 -6.23
N ASN A 131 23.97 1.47 -7.07
CA ASN A 131 25.38 1.08 -7.09
C ASN A 131 26.20 1.41 -5.82
N ASN A 132 25.76 2.35 -4.98
CA ASN A 132 26.55 2.76 -3.81
C ASN A 132 25.71 3.31 -2.63
N SER A 133 24.48 2.83 -2.47
CA SER A 133 23.63 3.28 -1.37
C SER A 133 24.01 2.61 -0.04
N LEU A 134 23.86 3.33 1.07
CA LEU A 134 23.91 2.76 2.41
C LEU A 134 22.92 1.59 2.55
N ALA A 135 21.76 1.69 1.92
CA ALA A 135 20.75 0.65 1.90
C ALA A 135 21.26 -0.65 1.27
N LEU A 136 22.00 -0.60 0.16
CA LEU A 136 22.58 -1.79 -0.46
C LEU A 136 23.64 -2.44 0.46
N LYS A 137 24.47 -1.65 1.13
CA LYS A 137 25.49 -2.15 2.07
C LYS A 137 24.82 -2.87 3.25
N ILE A 138 23.77 -2.27 3.82
CA ILE A 138 22.98 -2.88 4.91
C ILE A 138 22.26 -4.15 4.42
N TYR A 139 21.67 -4.11 3.23
CA TYR A 139 21.00 -5.25 2.62
C TYR A 139 21.95 -6.45 2.49
N LYS A 140 23.14 -6.24 1.90
CA LYS A 140 24.17 -7.29 1.76
C LYS A 140 24.64 -7.83 3.12
N ALA A 141 24.77 -6.97 4.12
CA ALA A 141 25.18 -7.38 5.46
C ALA A 141 24.08 -8.15 6.22
N THR A 142 22.81 -7.92 5.91
CA THR A 142 21.67 -8.46 6.67
C THR A 142 20.84 -9.50 5.89
N GLU A 143 21.30 -9.91 4.71
CA GLU A 143 20.55 -10.72 3.75
C GLU A 143 19.90 -11.99 4.35
N LYS A 144 20.61 -12.65 5.27
CA LYS A 144 20.18 -13.92 5.88
C LYS A 144 19.30 -13.74 7.12
N ASN A 145 19.45 -12.64 7.86
CA ASN A 145 18.86 -12.48 9.20
C ASN A 145 17.76 -11.41 9.26
N ASN A 146 17.54 -10.65 8.18
CA ASN A 146 16.55 -9.60 8.19
C ASN A 146 15.15 -10.15 7.91
N SER A 147 14.25 -10.01 8.89
CA SER A 147 12.85 -10.43 8.77
C SER A 147 12.13 -9.76 7.59
N TRP A 148 12.48 -8.53 7.26
CA TRP A 148 11.94 -7.82 6.10
C TRP A 148 12.30 -8.52 4.78
N ILE A 149 13.56 -8.95 4.62
CA ILE A 149 14.04 -9.63 3.41
C ILE A 149 13.39 -11.01 3.28
N ILE A 150 13.27 -11.75 4.38
CA ILE A 150 12.59 -13.05 4.40
C ILE A 150 11.12 -12.89 3.98
N ASN A 151 10.43 -11.89 4.54
CA ASN A 151 9.05 -11.59 4.20
C ASN A 151 8.88 -11.13 2.74
N MET A 152 9.87 -10.40 2.19
CA MET A 152 9.90 -10.07 0.76
C MET A 152 10.06 -11.30 -0.12
N LYS A 153 10.96 -12.22 0.22
CA LYS A 153 11.14 -13.49 -0.51
C LYS A 153 9.85 -14.33 -0.45
N ASN A 154 9.17 -14.37 0.69
CA ASN A 154 7.88 -15.03 0.86
C ASN A 154 6.77 -14.36 0.02
N LEU A 155 6.76 -13.03 -0.08
CA LEU A 155 5.82 -12.30 -0.94
C LEU A 155 6.02 -12.67 -2.41
N ILE A 156 7.27 -12.68 -2.90
CA ILE A 156 7.60 -13.07 -4.28
C ILE A 156 7.20 -14.52 -4.55
N SER A 157 7.45 -15.41 -3.59
CA SER A 157 7.05 -16.83 -3.64
C SER A 157 5.53 -16.96 -3.76
N ARG A 158 4.78 -16.25 -2.91
CA ARG A 158 3.30 -16.22 -2.96
C ARG A 158 2.75 -15.72 -4.29
N LEU A 159 3.46 -14.79 -4.94
CA LEU A 159 3.08 -14.26 -6.24
C LEU A 159 3.41 -15.22 -7.42
N GLY A 160 4.04 -16.37 -7.15
CA GLY A 160 4.35 -17.40 -8.14
C GLY A 160 5.72 -17.24 -8.81
N PHE A 161 6.56 -16.33 -8.34
CA PHE A 161 7.89 -16.04 -8.90
C PHE A 161 9.00 -16.86 -8.23
N HIS A 162 8.78 -18.16 -8.03
CA HIS A 162 9.73 -19.05 -7.35
C HIS A 162 11.05 -19.27 -8.10
N PHE A 163 11.06 -19.06 -9.42
CA PHE A 163 12.17 -19.41 -10.33
C PHE A 163 13.00 -18.21 -10.81
N ILE A 164 12.68 -16.99 -10.35
CA ILE A 164 13.53 -15.84 -10.66
C ILE A 164 14.76 -15.96 -9.76
N ASP A 165 15.83 -16.57 -10.28
CA ASP A 165 17.17 -16.32 -9.77
C ASP A 165 17.30 -14.80 -9.65
N LEU A 166 17.63 -14.32 -8.45
CA LEU A 166 17.60 -12.90 -8.05
C LEU A 166 18.71 -12.09 -8.76
N ASN A 167 18.85 -12.24 -10.07
CA ASN A 167 19.56 -11.33 -10.93
C ASN A 167 18.69 -10.08 -11.12
N PRO A 168 19.23 -8.87 -10.92
CA PRO A 168 18.52 -7.60 -11.13
C PRO A 168 17.88 -7.47 -12.53
N ILE A 169 18.33 -8.28 -13.49
CA ILE A 169 17.93 -8.28 -14.89
C ILE A 169 16.59 -8.99 -15.10
N ASP A 170 16.33 -10.11 -14.41
CA ASP A 170 15.08 -10.86 -14.56
C ASP A 170 13.88 -10.15 -13.93
N ILE A 171 14.14 -9.29 -12.94
CA ILE A 171 13.11 -8.49 -12.30
C ILE A 171 12.74 -7.22 -13.10
N LYS A 172 13.55 -6.80 -14.07
CA LYS A 172 13.12 -5.76 -15.02
C LYS A 172 11.91 -6.22 -15.85
N ASN A 173 11.75 -7.54 -16.01
CA ASN A 173 10.58 -8.16 -16.65
C ASN A 173 9.32 -8.21 -15.74
N LEU A 174 9.37 -7.64 -14.52
CA LEU A 174 8.17 -7.37 -13.70
C LEU A 174 7.51 -6.02 -14.04
N LYS A 175 8.19 -5.13 -14.80
CA LYS A 175 7.60 -3.89 -15.37
C LYS A 175 6.25 -4.10 -16.13
N PRO A 176 6.07 -5.16 -16.94
CA PRO A 176 4.80 -5.47 -17.60
C PRO A 176 3.64 -5.79 -16.64
N ILE A 177 3.93 -6.25 -15.42
CA ILE A 177 2.88 -6.52 -14.41
C ILE A 177 2.44 -5.22 -13.74
N GLN A 178 3.35 -4.23 -13.62
CA GLN A 178 3.05 -2.88 -13.16
C GLN A 178 2.04 -2.20 -14.09
N GLU A 179 2.21 -2.36 -15.40
CA GLU A 179 1.29 -1.80 -16.39
C GLU A 179 0.01 -2.64 -16.52
N ARG A 180 0.04 -3.98 -16.47
CA ARG A 180 -1.19 -4.80 -16.57
C ARG A 180 -2.17 -4.60 -15.42
N ARG A 181 -1.70 -4.42 -14.17
CA ARG A 181 -2.59 -4.25 -13.00
C ARG A 181 -3.14 -2.82 -12.87
N PHE A 182 -2.39 -1.80 -13.31
CA PHE A 182 -2.88 -0.41 -13.43
C PHE A 182 -3.63 -0.13 -14.76
N SER A 183 -3.41 -0.92 -15.80
CA SER A 183 -4.18 -0.80 -17.05
C SER A 183 -5.55 -1.46 -16.95
N LEU A 184 -5.75 -2.51 -16.14
CA LEU A 184 -7.11 -3.00 -15.84
C LEU A 184 -8.01 -1.94 -15.17
N THR A 185 -7.42 -0.94 -14.51
CA THR A 185 -8.14 0.25 -14.00
C THR A 185 -8.20 1.43 -15.00
N ARG A 186 -7.44 1.40 -16.11
CA ARG A 186 -7.50 2.41 -17.19
C ARG A 186 -8.20 1.94 -18.48
N ILE A 187 -8.31 0.63 -18.73
CA ILE A 187 -8.86 0.07 -19.98
C ILE A 187 -10.39 0.29 -20.08
N SER A 188 -11.07 0.64 -18.99
CA SER A 188 -12.48 1.11 -19.03
C SER A 188 -12.65 2.62 -19.30
N LEU A 189 -11.58 3.34 -19.63
CA LEU A 189 -11.64 4.75 -20.10
C LEU A 189 -11.69 4.88 -21.64
N GLY A 190 -11.88 3.77 -22.35
CA GLY A 190 -12.12 3.74 -23.79
C GLY A 190 -13.31 2.87 -24.12
N ASN A 191 -14.51 3.42 -23.91
CA ASN A 191 -15.75 3.24 -24.68
C ASN A 191 -16.86 4.07 -24.03
#